data_AF-A0AAJ1ZHC1-F1
#
_entry.id   AF-A0AAJ1ZHC1-F1
#
_cell.length_a   1.000
_cell.length_b   1.000
_cell.length_c   1.000
_cell.angle_alpha   90.00
_cell.angle_beta   90.00
_cell.angle_gamma   90.00
#
_symmetry.space_group_name_H-M   'P 1'
#
loop_
_entity.id
_entity.type
_entity.pdbx_description
1 polymer ?
#
loop_
_entity_poly.entity_id
_entity_poly.type
_entity_poly.pdbx_seq_one_letter_code
_entity_poly.pdbx_strand_id
1 'polypeptide(L)' 'MKAIARSTVLALAAFSTVSALAQPLSGDAPRTRDQVRQEAAAWIAAGYDPNDWLHYPDNAIRANRVITQRAAPAQPNER' A
#
# COMPACT_ATOMS: atom_id res chain seq x y z
N MET A 1 -6.53 -26.32 34.49
CA MET A 1 -7.04 -25.61 33.29
C MET A 1 -6.10 -24.45 32.95
N LYS A 2 -5.01 -24.67 32.21
CA LYS A 2 -4.06 -23.60 31.81
C LYS A 2 -3.18 -23.96 30.58
N ALA A 3 -3.57 -24.98 29.82
CA ALA A 3 -2.85 -25.43 28.62
C ALA A 3 -3.62 -25.20 27.31
N ILE A 4 -4.87 -24.70 27.38
CA ILE A 4 -5.72 -24.49 26.20
C ILE A 4 -5.47 -23.11 25.57
N ALA A 5 -4.94 -22.14 26.33
CA ALA A 5 -4.80 -20.75 25.89
C ALA A 5 -3.64 -20.50 24.89
N ARG A 6 -2.68 -21.42 24.74
CA ARG A 6 -1.54 -21.24 23.83
C ARG A 6 -1.81 -21.73 22.40
N SER A 7 -2.70 -22.70 22.23
CA SER A 7 -2.98 -23.31 20.92
C SER A 7 -3.90 -22.46 20.04
N THR A 8 -4.72 -21.59 20.62
CA THR A 8 -5.66 -20.75 19.86
C THR A 8 -4.97 -19.58 19.15
N VAL A 9 -3.87 -19.05 19.69
CA VAL A 9 -3.14 -17.91 19.09
C VAL A 9 -2.40 -18.33 17.82
N LEU A 10 -1.86 -19.55 17.78
CA LEU A 10 -1.13 -20.06 16.61
C LEU A 10 -2.05 -20.35 15.41
N ALA A 11 -3.27 -20.80 15.68
CA ALA A 11 -4.27 -21.02 14.64
C ALA A 11 -4.69 -19.70 13.97
N LEU A 12 -4.82 -18.61 14.73
CA LEU A 12 -5.25 -17.31 14.16
C LEU A 12 -4.18 -16.68 13.25
N ALA A 13 -2.89 -16.89 13.54
CA ALA A 13 -1.80 -16.39 12.70
C ALA A 13 -1.67 -17.15 11.37
N ALA A 14 -2.04 -18.44 11.32
CA ALA A 14 -1.96 -19.26 10.12
C ALA A 14 -3.08 -18.96 9.09
N PHE A 15 -4.21 -18.40 9.53
CA PHE A 15 -5.34 -18.07 8.65
C PHE A 15 -5.27 -16.68 8.02
N SER A 16 -4.38 -15.78 8.47
CA SER A 16 -4.30 -14.43 7.87
C SER A 16 -3.70 -14.41 6.47
N THR A 17 -2.84 -15.38 6.15
CA THR A 17 -2.17 -15.47 4.84
C THR A 17 -3.10 -15.95 3.73
N VAL A 18 -4.06 -16.83 4.05
CA VAL A 18 -5.06 -17.33 3.08
C VAL A 18 -6.01 -16.22 2.65
N SER A 19 -6.44 -15.35 3.56
CA SER A 19 -7.34 -14.25 3.21
C SER A 19 -6.68 -13.22 2.29
N ALA A 20 -5.39 -12.92 2.47
CA ALA A 20 -4.65 -12.00 1.59
C ALA A 20 -4.48 -12.54 0.16
N LEU A 21 -4.39 -13.86 -0.01
CA LEU A 21 -4.29 -14.52 -1.33
C LEU A 21 -5.65 -14.71 -2.01
N ALA A 22 -6.74 -14.68 -1.25
CA ALA A 22 -8.11 -14.91 -1.73
C ALA A 22 -8.91 -13.63 -1.97
N GLN A 23 -8.36 -12.45 -1.64
CA GLN A 23 -8.97 -11.19 -2.02
C GLN A 23 -8.96 -11.09 -3.55
N PRO A 24 -10.12 -10.96 -4.23
CA PRO A 24 -10.11 -10.62 -5.64
C PRO A 24 -9.29 -9.35 -5.77
N LEU A 25 -8.22 -9.42 -6.59
CA LEU A 25 -7.48 -8.25 -7.01
C LEU A 25 -8.57 -7.28 -7.48
N SER A 26 -8.77 -6.17 -6.75
CA SER A 26 -9.80 -5.18 -7.04
C SER A 26 -9.83 -4.96 -8.55
N GLY A 27 -11.02 -4.85 -9.17
CA GLY A 27 -11.27 -5.03 -10.62
C GLY A 27 -10.45 -4.23 -11.65
N ASP A 28 -9.35 -3.60 -11.23
CA ASP A 28 -8.22 -3.18 -12.04
C ASP A 28 -7.48 -4.42 -12.63
N ALA A 29 -7.09 -4.32 -13.90
CA ALA A 29 -6.30 -5.37 -14.53
C ALA A 29 -4.95 -5.54 -13.79
N PRO A 30 -4.38 -6.76 -13.74
CA PRO A 30 -3.06 -6.96 -13.12
C PRO A 30 -2.02 -6.00 -13.71
N ARG A 31 -1.36 -5.22 -12.86
CA ARG A 31 -0.33 -4.28 -13.30
C ARG A 31 0.86 -5.02 -13.90
N THR A 32 1.39 -4.50 -15.01
CA THR A 32 2.62 -5.04 -15.57
C THR A 32 3.82 -4.67 -14.70
N ARG A 33 4.91 -5.44 -14.78
CA ARG A 33 6.14 -5.15 -14.03
C ARG A 33 6.69 -3.75 -14.35
N ASP A 34 6.54 -3.29 -15.59
CA ASP A 34 6.93 -1.95 -15.99
C ASP A 34 6.09 -0.87 -15.30
N GLN A 35 4.77 -1.06 -15.24
CA GLN A 35 3.87 -0.14 -14.53
C GLN A 35 4.23 -0.05 -13.05
N VAL A 36 4.50 -1.18 -12.39
CA VAL A 36 4.91 -1.20 -10.97
C VAL A 36 6.22 -0.45 -10.75
N ARG A 37 7.21 -0.61 -11.65
CA ARG A 37 8.48 0.12 -11.55
C ARG A 37 8.31 1.63 -11.73
N GLN A 38 7.48 2.03 -12.68
CA GLN A 38 7.18 3.45 -12.91
C GLN A 38 6.46 4.06 -11.72
N GLU A 39 5.48 3.34 -11.16
CA GLU A 39 4.79 3.77 -9.96
C GLU A 39 5.78 3.90 -8.80
N ALA A 40 6.60 2.89 -8.52
CA ALA A 40 7.60 2.94 -7.46
C ALA A 40 8.56 4.15 -7.62
N ALA A 41 9.02 4.44 -8.85
CA ALA A 41 9.85 5.61 -9.12
C ALA A 41 9.12 6.95 -8.82
N ALA A 42 7.82 7.04 -9.12
CA ALA A 42 7.01 8.22 -8.79
C ALA A 42 6.89 8.43 -7.27
N TRP A 43 6.76 7.36 -6.49
CA TRP A 43 6.76 7.40 -5.03
C TRP A 43 8.09 7.90 -4.46
N ILE A 44 9.22 7.37 -4.93
CA ILE A 44 10.55 7.85 -4.52
C ILE A 44 10.74 9.33 -4.89
N ALA A 45 10.33 9.73 -6.09
CA ALA A 45 10.38 11.14 -6.53
C ALA A 45 9.39 12.06 -5.78
N ALA A 46 8.41 11.50 -5.08
CA ALA A 46 7.51 12.22 -4.17
C ALA A 46 8.04 12.27 -2.72
N GLY A 47 9.22 11.69 -2.46
CA GLY A 47 9.88 11.70 -1.16
C GLY A 47 9.40 10.60 -0.22
N TYR A 48 8.90 9.48 -0.75
CA TYR A 48 8.77 8.22 -0.02
C TYR A 48 10.16 7.61 0.18
N ASP A 49 10.47 7.19 1.40
CA ASP A 49 11.66 6.40 1.71
C ASP A 49 11.22 5.03 2.25
N PRO A 50 11.45 3.93 1.52
CA PRO A 50 11.05 2.60 1.95
C PRO A 50 11.84 2.09 3.16
N ASN A 51 12.98 2.70 3.49
CA ASN A 51 13.77 2.34 4.67
C ASN A 51 13.43 3.20 5.89
N ASP A 52 12.55 4.19 5.77
CA ASP A 52 12.12 5.04 6.89
C ASP A 52 10.95 4.38 7.64
N TRP A 53 11.24 3.29 8.32
CA TRP A 53 10.27 2.57 9.14
C TRP A 53 9.81 3.37 10.36
N LEU A 54 10.61 4.33 10.84
CA LEU A 54 10.31 5.13 12.03
C LEU A 54 9.13 6.09 11.80
N HIS A 55 9.06 6.71 10.62
CA HIS A 55 7.97 7.62 10.25
C HIS A 55 6.93 6.95 9.35
N TYR A 56 6.90 5.62 9.31
CA TYR A 56 5.81 4.91 8.67
C TYR A 56 4.57 4.94 9.60
N PRO A 57 3.37 5.29 9.11
CA PRO A 57 2.97 5.47 7.71
C PRO A 57 3.03 6.91 7.16
N ASP A 58 3.41 7.90 7.97
CA ASP A 58 3.37 9.32 7.59
C ASP A 58 4.21 9.65 6.34
N ASN A 59 5.38 9.03 6.16
CA ASN A 59 6.19 9.24 4.96
C ASN A 59 5.45 8.83 3.67
N ALA A 60 4.69 7.73 3.71
CA ALA A 60 3.95 7.19 2.58
C ALA A 60 2.73 8.06 2.31
N ILE A 61 1.98 8.43 3.35
CA ILE A 61 0.82 9.33 3.22
C ILE A 61 1.23 10.68 2.62
N ARG A 62 2.37 11.23 3.03
CA ARG A 62 2.92 12.47 2.47
C ARG A 62 3.26 12.32 0.98
N ALA A 63 3.96 11.26 0.60
CA ALA A 63 4.30 11.00 -0.81
C ALA A 63 3.04 10.82 -1.67
N ASN A 64 2.03 10.09 -1.18
CA ASN A 64 0.77 9.91 -1.87
C ASN A 64 0.06 11.24 -2.15
N ARG A 65 -0.01 12.14 -1.14
CA ARG A 65 -0.60 13.48 -1.32
C ARG A 65 0.07 14.24 -2.45
N VAL A 66 1.39 14.17 -2.55
CA VAL A 66 2.16 14.84 -3.63
C VAL A 66 1.82 14.23 -4.99
N ILE A 67 1.73 12.90 -5.11
CA ILE A 67 1.34 12.22 -6.35
C ILE A 67 -0.08 12.63 -6.78
N THR A 68 -1.04 12.59 -5.85
CA THR A 68 -2.44 12.96 -6.15
C THR A 68 -2.55 14.43 -6.59
N GLN A 69 -1.82 15.34 -5.95
CA GLN A 69 -1.77 16.75 -6.34
C GLN A 69 -1.20 16.93 -7.76
N ARG A 70 -0.17 16.16 -8.13
CA ARG A 70 0.41 16.18 -9.49
C ARG A 70 -0.53 15.60 -10.55
N ALA A 71 -1.37 14.63 -10.17
CA ALA A 71 -2.33 14.00 -11.06
C ALA A 71 -3.61 14.82 -11.26
N ALA A 72 -3.88 15.82 -10.42
CA ALA A 72 -5.03 16.68 -10.57
C ALA A 72 -4.89 17.54 -11.85
N PRO A 73 -5.90 17.56 -12.74
CA PRO A 73 -5.85 18.41 -13.92
C PRO A 73 -5.80 19.88 -13.53
N ALA A 74 -5.00 20.68 -14.24
CA ALA A 74 -5.05 22.13 -14.12
C ALA A 74 -6.49 22.59 -14.40
N GLN A 75 -7.07 23.35 -13.47
CA GLN A 75 -8.45 23.82 -13.62
C GLN A 75 -8.61 24.53 -14.97
N PRO A 76 -9.63 24.19 -15.78
CA PRO A 76 -9.91 24.92 -16.99
C PRO A 76 -10.24 26.36 -16.58
N ASN A 77 -9.39 27.29 -17.03
CA ASN A 77 -9.56 28.71 -16.85
C ASN A 77 -10.64 29.22 -17.81
N GLU A 78 -11.90 29.12 -17.43
CA GLU A 78 -12.99 29.82 -18.12
C GLU A 78 -12.85 31.33 -17.82
N ARG A 79 -12.36 32.08 -18.82
CA ARG A 79 -12.41 33.54 -18.88
C ARG A 79 -13.64 34.00 -19.63
#